data_AF-A0A147B8R3-F1
#
_entry.id   AF-A0A147B8R3-F1
#
_cell.length_a   1.000
_cell.length_b   1.000
_cell.length_c   1.000
_cell.angle_alpha   90.00
_cell.angle_beta   90.00
_cell.angle_gamma   90.00
#
_symmetry.space_group_name_H-M   'P 1'
#
loop_
_entity.id
_entity.type
_entity.pdbx_description
1 polymer ?
#
loop_
_entity_poly.entity_id
_entity_poly.type
_entity_poly.pdbx_seq_one_letter_code
_entity_poly.pdbx_strand_id
1 'polypeptide(L)'
;GDSKYVGYGQLTMIPKSYALSAGYEWANSKKIAGAISIKTPVDQILLDASLATPYRGFESGEVSLAVGRKNEKRTFSATYKDRDNRSYQMQYTLSYYHPLNFNLDGSINTPIPGIESLGLRVLQQSSRSRFVTSIDAASGRKDKITLNVDHDRRENKGTISLSSSFPEVRSMRIAYILNRYNMDGEVTLNEKRIVKAVGSANYIRNLQKHNCNMMIDVPALKMSTEIRYKPIPQGVELSGVVNTVKRSVNFNTLYQGNQGNFVNAASLKWGQGRGQEVSYDIRSTESQRRDLKSTDVVYKANFPLRSFELRSSKSERQ
;
A
#
# COMPACT_ATOMS: atom_id res chain seq x y z
N GLY A 1 -30.45 64.57 1.30
CA GLY A 1 -29.29 64.50 2.21
C GLY A 1 -28.15 63.90 1.43
N ASP A 2 -27.10 64.67 1.20
CA ASP A 2 -25.96 64.25 0.39
C ASP A 2 -25.26 63.06 1.03
N SER A 3 -25.29 61.91 0.34
CA SER A 3 -24.52 60.75 0.77
C SER A 3 -23.06 61.04 0.43
N LYS A 4 -22.26 61.36 1.45
CA LYS A 4 -20.82 61.54 1.30
C LYS A 4 -20.15 60.16 1.20
N TYR A 5 -19.33 59.98 0.18
CA TYR A 5 -18.52 58.78 -0.02
C TYR A 5 -17.05 59.14 0.23
N VAL A 6 -16.36 58.36 1.06
CA VAL A 6 -14.95 58.62 1.41
C VAL A 6 -14.15 57.34 1.27
N GLY A 7 -13.18 57.34 0.35
CA GLY A 7 -12.13 56.32 0.27
C GLY A 7 -10.87 56.78 0.97
N TYR A 8 -10.16 55.87 1.62
CA TYR A 8 -8.88 56.16 2.28
C TYR A 8 -7.92 54.98 2.16
N GLY A 9 -6.62 55.26 2.26
CA GLY A 9 -5.58 54.24 2.25
C GLY A 9 -4.28 54.75 2.84
N GLN A 10 -3.52 53.85 3.45
CA GLN A 10 -2.22 54.13 4.04
C GLN A 10 -1.27 52.99 3.74
N LEU A 11 -0.11 53.33 3.17
CA LEU A 11 1.00 52.41 2.92
C LEU A 11 2.18 52.80 3.82
N THR A 12 2.70 51.85 4.59
CA THR A 12 3.90 51.99 5.40
C THR A 12 4.94 50.98 4.93
N MET A 13 6.13 51.46 4.60
CA MET A 13 7.26 50.62 4.16
C MET A 13 8.47 50.90 5.05
N ILE A 14 8.86 49.91 5.83
CA ILE A 14 10.06 49.89 6.65
C ILE A 14 10.90 48.69 6.16
N PRO A 15 12.24 48.74 6.17
CA PRO A 15 13.04 47.56 5.81
C PRO A 15 12.56 46.32 6.58
N LYS A 16 12.20 45.26 5.84
CA LYS A 16 11.65 44.00 6.36
C LYS A 16 10.26 44.08 7.03
N SER A 17 9.51 45.17 6.84
CA SER A 17 8.17 45.34 7.38
C SER A 17 7.31 46.23 6.48
N TYR A 18 6.26 45.66 5.91
CA TYR A 18 5.31 46.33 5.01
C TYR A 18 3.93 46.31 5.66
N ALA A 19 3.19 47.41 5.57
CA ALA A 19 1.79 47.45 5.99
C ALA A 19 0.97 48.28 5.00
N LEU A 20 -0.16 47.74 4.58
CA LEU A 20 -1.15 48.39 3.74
C LEU A 20 -2.48 48.36 4.48
N SER A 21 -3.14 49.51 4.60
CA SER A 21 -4.55 49.56 5.00
C SER A 21 -5.33 50.37 3.97
N ALA A 22 -6.55 49.93 3.68
CA ALA A 22 -7.45 50.61 2.76
C ALA A 22 -8.89 50.46 3.25
N GLY A 23 -9.74 51.42 2.93
CA GLY A 23 -11.14 51.31 3.24
C GLY A 23 -12.01 52.30 2.51
N TYR A 24 -13.31 52.05 2.62
CA TYR A 24 -14.35 52.79 1.95
C TYR A 24 -15.53 52.97 2.90
N GLU A 25 -15.96 54.22 3.09
CA GLU A 25 -17.06 54.59 3.97
C GLU A 25 -18.15 55.29 3.17
N TRP A 26 -19.40 54.89 3.40
CA TRP A 26 -20.58 55.45 2.76
C TRP A 26 -21.77 55.44 3.70
N ALA A 27 -22.63 56.45 3.57
CA ALA A 27 -23.73 56.69 4.51
C ALA A 27 -23.27 56.82 5.97
N ASN A 28 -24.14 57.26 6.86
CA ASN A 28 -23.84 57.24 8.29
C ASN A 28 -23.78 55.77 8.72
N SER A 29 -22.56 55.22 8.90
CA SER A 29 -22.22 53.92 9.52
C SER A 29 -21.91 52.69 8.64
N LYS A 30 -21.80 52.78 7.31
CA LYS A 30 -21.34 51.62 6.51
C LYS A 30 -19.89 51.80 6.08
N LYS A 31 -19.05 50.86 6.49
CA LYS A 31 -17.60 50.91 6.28
C LYS A 31 -17.04 49.55 5.94
N ILE A 32 -16.22 49.49 4.89
CA ILE A 32 -15.35 48.35 4.59
C ILE A 32 -13.92 48.79 4.89
N ALA A 33 -13.18 47.99 5.64
CA ALA A 33 -11.78 48.26 5.95
C ALA A 33 -10.97 46.97 5.85
N GLY A 34 -9.85 47.01 5.15
CA GLY A 34 -8.89 45.93 5.07
C GLY A 34 -7.51 46.39 5.50
N ALA A 35 -6.75 45.52 6.15
CA ALA A 35 -5.36 45.74 6.46
C ALA A 35 -4.54 44.48 6.18
N ILE A 36 -3.32 44.65 5.67
CA ILE A 36 -2.34 43.58 5.47
C ILE A 36 -1.01 44.08 6.02
N SER A 37 -0.35 43.28 6.86
CA SER A 37 1.00 43.52 7.35
C SER A 37 1.88 42.32 7.04
N ILE A 38 3.05 42.56 6.46
CA ILE A 38 4.05 41.53 6.16
C ILE A 38 5.33 41.93 6.87
N LYS A 39 5.83 41.08 7.76
CA LYS A 39 7.12 41.25 8.45
C LYS A 39 8.05 40.10 8.07
N THR A 40 9.29 40.41 7.74
CA THR A 40 10.30 39.41 7.36
C THR A 40 11.50 39.43 8.32
N PRO A 41 11.32 39.02 9.60
CA PRO A 41 12.46 38.83 10.49
C PRO A 41 13.45 37.79 9.95
N VAL A 42 14.64 37.70 10.56
CA VAL A 42 15.64 36.71 10.14
C VAL A 42 15.03 35.31 10.18
N ASP A 43 15.12 34.59 9.04
CA ASP A 43 14.59 33.24 8.84
C ASP A 43 13.07 33.06 9.00
N GLN A 44 12.29 34.14 8.94
CA GLN A 44 10.83 34.08 9.12
C GLN A 44 10.09 35.08 8.22
N ILE A 45 8.85 34.74 7.88
CA ILE A 45 7.88 35.57 7.18
C ILE A 45 6.59 35.49 8.00
N LEU A 46 6.13 36.64 8.49
CA LEU A 46 4.89 36.82 9.21
C LEU A 46 3.96 37.65 8.31
N LEU A 47 2.73 37.20 8.12
CA LEU A 47 1.69 37.91 7.38
C LEU A 47 0.45 37.97 8.28
N ASP A 48 -0.07 39.16 8.51
CA ASP A 48 -1.33 39.39 9.19
C ASP A 48 -2.25 40.14 8.23
N ALA A 49 -3.47 39.66 8.04
CA ALA A 49 -4.48 40.29 7.22
C ALA A 49 -5.80 40.36 8.00
N SER A 50 -6.49 41.49 7.91
CA SER A 50 -7.82 41.67 8.48
C SER A 50 -8.75 42.33 7.48
N LEU A 51 -10.02 41.96 7.56
CA LEU A 51 -11.11 42.55 6.80
C LEU A 51 -12.27 42.80 7.76
N ALA A 52 -12.86 43.99 7.69
CA ALA A 52 -14.08 44.35 8.39
C ALA A 52 -15.09 44.87 7.36
N THR A 53 -16.32 44.37 7.39
CA THR A 53 -17.40 44.80 6.48
C THR A 53 -18.72 44.97 7.24
N PRO A 54 -19.68 45.73 6.70
CA PRO A 54 -21.00 45.83 7.30
C PRO A 54 -21.96 44.73 6.81
N TYR A 55 -21.49 43.78 5.99
CA TYR A 55 -22.34 42.76 5.38
C TYR A 55 -22.55 41.59 6.33
N ARG A 56 -23.81 41.27 6.59
CA ARG A 56 -24.20 40.16 7.45
C ARG A 56 -23.58 38.85 6.94
N GLY A 57 -22.86 38.13 7.78
CA GLY A 57 -22.12 36.92 7.40
C GLY A 57 -20.65 37.12 7.06
N PHE A 58 -20.20 38.37 6.86
CA PHE A 58 -18.83 38.73 6.49
C PHE A 58 -18.32 39.93 7.31
N GLU A 59 -18.80 40.07 8.54
CA GLU A 59 -18.58 41.25 9.38
C GLU A 59 -17.09 41.46 9.70
N SER A 60 -16.38 40.36 9.97
CA SER A 60 -14.94 40.37 10.21
C SER A 60 -14.27 39.07 9.79
N GLY A 61 -12.99 39.18 9.47
CA GLY A 61 -12.10 38.04 9.27
C GLY A 61 -10.66 38.44 9.56
N GLU A 62 -9.96 37.60 10.31
CA GLU A 62 -8.52 37.75 10.59
C GLU A 62 -7.78 36.52 10.07
N VAL A 63 -6.71 36.72 9.33
CA VAL A 63 -5.81 35.66 8.87
C VAL A 63 -4.39 36.02 9.30
N SER A 64 -3.72 35.11 9.99
CA SER A 64 -2.31 35.22 10.33
C SER A 64 -1.56 34.01 9.77
N LEU A 65 -0.48 34.24 9.03
CA LEU A 65 0.42 33.21 8.52
C LEU A 65 1.83 33.48 9.06
N ALA A 66 2.49 32.44 9.54
CA ALA A 66 3.88 32.49 9.95
C ALA A 66 4.62 31.32 9.31
N VAL A 67 5.61 31.62 8.48
CA VAL A 67 6.49 30.63 7.85
C VAL A 67 7.90 30.94 8.26
N GLY A 68 8.67 29.94 8.63
CA GLY A 68 10.06 30.20 8.96
C GLY A 68 10.88 28.98 9.26
N ARG A 69 12.05 29.23 9.81
CA ARG A 69 12.97 28.22 10.26
C ARG A 69 13.29 28.45 11.73
N LYS A 70 13.12 27.40 12.55
CA LYS A 70 13.58 27.36 13.94
C LYS A 70 14.59 26.22 14.05
N ASN A 71 15.85 26.58 14.22
CA ASN A 71 17.00 25.66 14.14
C ASN A 71 17.07 24.98 12.75
N GLU A 72 17.08 23.65 12.70
CA GLU A 72 17.05 22.85 11.46
C GLU A 72 15.62 22.52 10.99
N LYS A 73 14.59 23.08 11.65
CA LYS A 73 13.19 22.75 11.37
C LYS A 73 12.53 23.88 10.61
N ARG A 74 11.81 23.54 9.54
CA ARG A 74 10.87 24.44 8.88
C ARG A 74 9.57 24.43 9.67
N THR A 75 9.04 25.61 9.97
CA THR A 75 7.80 25.77 10.72
C THR A 75 6.81 26.56 9.88
N PHE A 76 5.55 26.17 9.98
CA PHE A 76 4.42 26.86 9.39
C PHE A 76 3.31 26.94 10.44
N SER A 77 2.67 28.10 10.54
CA SER A 77 1.47 28.31 11.31
C SER A 77 0.53 29.18 10.50
N ALA A 78 -0.74 28.79 10.44
CA ALA A 78 -1.82 29.57 9.87
C ALA A 78 -2.94 29.65 10.89
N THR A 79 -3.46 30.84 11.12
CA THR A 79 -4.62 31.07 11.98
C THR A 79 -5.65 31.84 11.17
N TYR A 80 -6.90 31.41 11.23
CA TYR A 80 -8.05 32.15 10.73
C TYR A 80 -9.04 32.33 11.86
N LYS A 81 -9.60 33.53 12.01
CA LYS A 81 -10.74 33.77 12.88
C LYS A 81 -11.94 34.19 12.06
N ASP A 82 -13.07 33.54 12.33
CA ASP A 82 -14.34 33.92 11.73
C ASP A 82 -15.02 35.08 12.48
N ARG A 83 -16.20 35.48 12.00
CA ARG A 83 -17.02 36.55 12.58
C ARG A 83 -17.43 36.30 14.05
N ASP A 84 -17.51 35.03 14.44
CA ASP A 84 -17.90 34.60 15.79
C ASP A 84 -16.66 34.46 16.69
N ASN A 85 -15.51 34.95 16.22
CA ASN A 85 -14.20 34.87 16.87
C ASN A 85 -13.75 33.43 17.13
N ARG A 86 -14.27 32.46 16.37
CA ARG A 86 -13.83 31.06 16.46
C ARG A 86 -12.55 30.91 15.65
N SER A 87 -11.56 30.27 16.26
CA SER A 87 -10.21 30.17 15.70
C SER A 87 -9.99 28.81 15.04
N TYR A 88 -9.55 28.86 13.78
CA TYR A 88 -9.04 27.73 13.01
C TYR A 88 -7.53 27.88 12.97
N GLN A 89 -6.80 26.85 13.38
CA GLN A 89 -5.34 26.88 13.46
C GLN A 89 -4.78 25.67 12.73
N MET A 90 -3.77 25.89 11.90
CA MET A 90 -3.00 24.83 11.27
C MET A 90 -1.55 25.10 11.60
N GLN A 91 -0.84 24.10 12.10
CA GLN A 91 0.58 24.21 12.40
C GLN A 91 1.29 22.98 11.85
N TYR A 92 2.46 23.15 11.23
CA TYR A 92 3.34 22.02 11.00
C TYR A 92 4.81 22.38 11.20
N THR A 93 5.58 21.38 11.60
CA THR A 93 7.03 21.42 11.76
C THR A 93 7.63 20.28 10.93
N LEU A 94 8.61 20.61 10.09
CA LEU A 94 9.32 19.67 9.24
C LEU A 94 10.82 19.74 9.53
N SER A 95 11.38 18.67 10.09
CA SER A 95 12.82 18.40 10.11
C SER A 95 13.15 17.55 8.90
N TYR A 96 13.88 18.10 7.93
CA TYR A 96 14.19 17.42 6.68
C TYR A 96 15.71 17.33 6.50
N TYR A 97 16.23 16.11 6.46
CA TYR A 97 17.63 15.85 6.11
C TYR A 97 17.73 15.41 4.64
N HIS A 98 16.93 14.42 4.24
CA HIS A 98 16.75 13.97 2.85
C HIS A 98 15.46 13.12 2.72
N PRO A 99 15.05 12.66 1.53
CA PRO A 99 13.74 12.01 1.35
C PRO A 99 13.49 10.75 2.20
N LEU A 100 14.54 10.09 2.69
CA LEU A 100 14.46 8.89 3.52
C LEU A 100 14.75 9.15 5.01
N ASN A 101 15.00 10.40 5.39
CA ASN A 101 15.26 10.83 6.76
C ASN A 101 14.58 12.19 7.00
N PHE A 102 13.34 12.14 7.50
CA PHE A 102 12.57 13.34 7.84
C PHE A 102 11.61 13.08 9.00
N ASN A 103 11.21 14.15 9.66
CA ASN A 103 10.18 14.17 10.70
C ASN A 103 9.20 15.30 10.40
N LEU A 104 7.94 14.97 10.22
CA LEU A 104 6.82 15.89 10.05
C LEU A 104 5.93 15.79 11.29
N ASP A 105 5.59 16.92 11.87
CA ASP A 105 4.61 17.03 12.95
C ASP A 105 3.62 18.12 12.55
N GLY A 106 2.37 17.76 12.31
CA GLY A 106 1.31 18.64 11.86
C GLY A 106 0.09 18.54 12.76
N SER A 107 -0.57 19.66 12.99
CA SER A 107 -1.85 19.72 13.68
C SER A 107 -2.79 20.72 13.04
N ILE A 108 -4.08 20.42 13.12
CA ILE A 108 -5.17 21.31 12.74
C ILE A 108 -6.12 21.36 13.93
N ASN A 109 -6.39 22.55 14.46
CA ASN A 109 -7.40 22.77 15.48
C ASN A 109 -8.52 23.61 14.87
N THR A 110 -9.76 23.19 15.08
CA THR A 110 -10.94 23.82 14.50
C THR A 110 -12.10 23.80 15.49
N PRO A 111 -13.01 24.77 15.45
CA PRO A 111 -14.25 24.74 16.25
C PRO A 111 -15.28 23.73 15.73
N ILE A 112 -15.05 23.06 14.59
CA ILE A 112 -16.01 22.15 13.97
C ILE A 112 -16.14 20.88 14.82
N PRO A 113 -17.35 20.56 15.33
CA PRO A 113 -17.56 19.36 16.14
C PRO A 113 -17.17 18.07 15.41
N GLY A 114 -16.48 17.16 16.11
CA GLY A 114 -16.01 15.87 15.60
C GLY A 114 -14.64 15.89 14.92
N ILE A 115 -14.07 17.07 14.62
CA ILE A 115 -12.72 17.22 14.04
C ILE A 115 -11.91 18.30 14.76
N GLU A 116 -12.20 18.54 16.04
CA GLU A 116 -11.72 19.71 16.79
C GLU A 116 -10.20 19.80 16.87
N SER A 117 -9.54 18.64 16.84
CA SER A 117 -8.10 18.52 16.79
C SER A 117 -7.70 17.34 15.92
N LEU A 118 -7.04 17.60 14.81
CA LEU A 118 -6.42 16.60 13.95
C LEU A 118 -4.90 16.70 14.12
N GLY A 119 -4.25 15.57 14.39
CA GLY A 119 -2.81 15.46 14.49
C GLY A 119 -2.26 14.47 13.47
N LEU A 120 -1.13 14.81 12.85
CA LEU A 120 -0.38 13.92 11.98
C LEU A 120 1.10 14.02 12.32
N ARG A 121 1.70 12.91 12.71
CA ARG A 121 3.14 12.79 12.89
C ARG A 121 3.69 11.71 11.98
N VAL A 122 4.71 12.04 11.20
CA VAL A 122 5.43 11.11 10.33
C VAL A 122 6.90 11.16 10.68
N LEU A 123 7.44 10.05 11.16
CA LEU A 123 8.86 9.84 11.37
C LEU A 123 9.37 8.82 10.36
N GLN A 124 10.27 9.23 9.47
CA GLN A 124 10.94 8.33 8.55
C GLN A 124 12.44 8.34 8.82
N GLN A 125 13.00 7.16 9.06
CA GLN A 125 14.41 6.96 9.36
C GLN A 125 14.99 5.82 8.51
N SER A 126 15.97 6.14 7.68
CA SER A 126 16.69 5.18 6.85
C SER A 126 18.17 5.21 7.19
N SER A 127 18.70 4.05 7.58
CA SER A 127 20.13 3.80 7.77
C SER A 127 20.62 2.72 6.80
N ARG A 128 21.90 2.37 6.85
CA ARG A 128 22.47 1.31 6.01
C ARG A 128 21.80 -0.05 6.26
N SER A 129 21.42 -0.35 7.49
CA SER A 129 20.89 -1.65 7.90
C SER A 129 19.39 -1.66 8.14
N ARG A 130 18.75 -0.51 8.30
CA ARG A 130 17.35 -0.46 8.76
C ARG A 130 16.58 0.67 8.08
N PHE A 131 15.32 0.42 7.82
CA PHE A 131 14.36 1.40 7.35
C PHE A 131 13.15 1.37 8.29
N VAL A 132 12.84 2.49 8.92
CA VAL A 132 11.75 2.64 9.88
C VAL A 132 10.87 3.80 9.45
N THR A 133 9.56 3.57 9.38
CA THR A 133 8.57 4.62 9.19
C THR A 133 7.51 4.47 10.28
N SER A 134 7.19 5.56 10.97
CA SER A 134 6.10 5.63 11.94
C SER A 134 5.18 6.77 11.56
N ILE A 135 3.89 6.47 11.41
CA ILE A 135 2.84 7.44 11.09
C ILE A 135 1.82 7.35 12.23
N ASP A 136 1.67 8.44 12.98
CA ASP A 136 0.60 8.61 13.96
C ASP A 136 -0.39 9.62 13.43
N ALA A 137 -1.65 9.22 13.28
CA ALA A 137 -2.77 10.10 13.01
C ALA A 137 -3.70 10.10 14.22
N ALA A 138 -4.17 11.27 14.64
CA ALA A 138 -5.10 11.42 15.75
C ALA A 138 -6.25 12.36 15.37
N SER A 139 -7.46 12.02 15.80
CA SER A 139 -8.63 12.90 15.79
C SER A 139 -9.20 13.00 17.21
N GLY A 140 -9.09 14.18 17.81
CA GLY A 140 -9.47 14.44 19.19
C GLY A 140 -8.69 13.59 20.21
N ARG A 141 -9.36 13.18 21.29
CA ARG A 141 -8.74 12.42 22.40
C ARG A 141 -8.84 10.91 22.27
N LYS A 142 -9.75 10.41 21.41
CA LYS A 142 -10.15 8.99 21.40
C LYS A 142 -9.69 8.27 20.15
N ASP A 143 -9.64 8.96 19.01
CA ASP A 143 -9.38 8.32 17.75
C ASP A 143 -7.91 8.45 17.38
N LYS A 144 -7.21 7.30 17.38
CA LYS A 144 -5.80 7.23 17.06
C LYS A 144 -5.56 6.07 16.12
N ILE A 145 -4.82 6.33 15.06
CA ILE A 145 -4.28 5.32 14.15
C ILE A 145 -2.75 5.46 14.17
N THR A 146 -2.05 4.36 14.40
CA THR A 146 -0.59 4.29 14.32
C THR A 146 -0.20 3.24 13.30
N LEU A 147 0.56 3.61 12.27
CA LEU A 147 1.19 2.70 11.32
C LEU A 147 2.70 2.71 11.54
N ASN A 148 3.29 1.55 11.79
CA ASN A 148 4.74 1.39 11.88
C ASN A 148 5.22 0.39 10.83
N VAL A 149 6.24 0.78 10.08
CA VAL A 149 7.01 -0.06 9.16
C VAL A 149 8.41 -0.16 9.73
N ASP A 150 8.91 -1.38 9.89
CA ASP A 150 10.27 -1.65 10.33
C ASP A 150 10.87 -2.73 9.45
N HIS A 151 11.91 -2.40 8.69
CA HIS A 151 12.57 -3.28 7.75
C HIS A 151 14.07 -3.34 8.03
N ASP A 152 14.57 -4.54 8.30
CA ASP A 152 15.98 -4.85 8.40
C ASP A 152 16.51 -5.27 7.02
N ARG A 153 17.39 -4.45 6.46
CA ARG A 153 18.00 -4.66 5.13
C ARG A 153 19.08 -5.75 5.14
N ARG A 154 19.69 -6.06 6.29
CA ARG A 154 20.74 -7.08 6.39
C ARG A 154 20.15 -8.48 6.34
N GLU A 155 19.05 -8.66 7.06
CA GLU A 155 18.33 -9.92 7.10
C GLU A 155 17.18 -9.98 6.11
N ASN A 156 16.89 -8.86 5.43
CA ASN A 156 15.78 -8.68 4.49
C ASN A 156 14.45 -9.19 5.09
N LYS A 157 14.22 -8.82 6.36
CA LYS A 157 13.02 -9.12 7.13
C LYS A 157 12.38 -7.83 7.60
N GLY A 158 11.09 -7.85 7.89
CA GLY A 158 10.43 -6.68 8.41
C GLY A 158 9.05 -6.93 8.97
N THR A 159 8.50 -5.87 9.54
CA THR A 159 7.15 -5.85 10.08
C THR A 159 6.45 -4.57 9.65
N ILE A 160 5.17 -4.69 9.28
CA ILE A 160 4.24 -3.58 9.11
C ILE A 160 3.16 -3.80 10.17
N SER A 161 2.96 -2.84 11.06
CA SER A 161 1.94 -2.91 12.09
C SER A 161 1.05 -1.68 12.05
N LEU A 162 -0.25 -1.89 12.13
CA LEU A 162 -1.28 -0.88 12.25
C LEU A 162 -1.97 -1.10 13.60
N SER A 163 -2.13 -0.04 14.37
CA SER A 163 -2.91 -0.01 15.61
C SER A 163 -3.97 1.07 15.49
N SER A 164 -5.18 0.79 15.98
CA SER A 164 -6.30 1.71 15.86
C SER A 164 -7.21 1.65 17.07
N SER A 165 -7.91 2.75 17.36
CA SER A 165 -9.05 2.77 18.28
C SER A 165 -10.30 2.11 17.70
N PHE A 166 -10.39 1.92 16.37
CA PHE A 166 -11.56 1.34 15.69
C PHE A 166 -11.70 -0.17 15.99
N PRO A 167 -12.84 -0.64 16.54
CA PRO A 167 -13.03 -2.03 16.93
C PRO A 167 -12.83 -3.06 15.81
N GLU A 168 -13.17 -2.69 14.58
CA GLU A 168 -13.07 -3.54 13.39
C GLU A 168 -11.61 -3.80 13.00
N VAL A 169 -10.70 -2.86 13.29
CA VAL A 169 -9.28 -2.89 12.89
C VAL A 169 -8.39 -2.41 14.04
N ARG A 170 -8.57 -2.95 15.25
CA ARG A 170 -7.77 -2.59 16.44
C ARG A 170 -6.29 -2.83 16.24
N SER A 171 -5.94 -3.94 15.62
CA SER A 171 -4.54 -4.27 15.31
C SER A 171 -4.45 -5.02 13.99
N MET A 172 -3.50 -4.65 13.15
CA MET A 172 -3.07 -5.47 12.01
C MET A 172 -1.56 -5.58 12.07
N ARG A 173 -1.03 -6.78 11.85
CA ARG A 173 0.42 -7.00 11.77
C ARG A 173 0.73 -7.90 10.59
N ILE A 174 1.59 -7.40 9.72
CA ILE A 174 2.23 -8.12 8.63
C ILE A 174 3.67 -8.33 9.04
N ALA A 175 4.09 -9.58 9.25
CA ALA A 175 5.50 -9.92 9.44
C ALA A 175 6.00 -10.62 8.19
N TYR A 176 7.22 -10.33 7.76
CA TYR A 176 7.82 -11.00 6.62
C TYR A 176 9.32 -11.25 6.79
N ILE A 177 9.80 -12.34 6.19
CA ILE A 177 11.21 -12.66 6.02
C ILE A 177 11.40 -13.00 4.54
N LEU A 178 12.26 -12.27 3.87
CA LEU A 178 12.59 -12.47 2.47
C LEU A 178 14.06 -12.87 2.37
N ASN A 179 14.35 -14.15 2.19
CA ASN A 179 15.66 -14.60 1.76
C ASN A 179 15.64 -14.83 0.25
N ARG A 180 16.80 -14.94 -0.39
CA ARG A 180 16.96 -15.25 -1.82
C ARG A 180 16.11 -16.44 -2.28
N TYR A 181 15.84 -17.37 -1.36
CA TYR A 181 15.18 -18.63 -1.63
C TYR A 181 13.97 -18.90 -0.74
N ASN A 182 13.72 -18.10 0.30
CA ASN A 182 12.65 -18.38 1.26
C ASN A 182 11.82 -17.12 1.48
N MET A 183 10.52 -17.31 1.58
CA MET A 183 9.57 -16.29 1.98
C MET A 183 8.78 -16.83 3.16
N ASP A 184 8.70 -16.11 4.26
CA ASP A 184 7.72 -16.36 5.32
C ASP A 184 6.97 -15.06 5.54
N GLY A 185 5.65 -15.10 5.51
CA GLY A 185 4.78 -13.95 5.62
C GLY A 185 3.53 -14.29 6.43
N GLU A 186 3.18 -13.45 7.40
CA GLU A 186 1.98 -13.65 8.21
C GLU A 186 1.21 -12.33 8.36
N VAL A 187 -0.11 -12.40 8.17
CA VAL A 187 -1.05 -11.29 8.38
C VAL A 187 -2.01 -11.66 9.50
N THR A 188 -2.00 -10.84 10.55
CA THR A 188 -2.94 -10.93 11.68
C THR A 188 -3.81 -9.68 11.72
N LEU A 189 -5.08 -9.84 12.09
CA LEU A 189 -6.06 -8.78 12.30
C LEU A 189 -6.78 -9.03 13.64
N ASN A 190 -6.76 -8.06 14.55
CA ASN A 190 -7.32 -8.15 15.89
C ASN A 190 -6.86 -9.42 16.61
N GLU A 191 -5.55 -9.69 16.55
CA GLU A 191 -4.89 -10.89 17.11
C GLU A 191 -5.31 -12.22 16.45
N LYS A 192 -6.21 -12.20 15.46
CA LYS A 192 -6.60 -13.38 14.69
C LYS A 192 -5.72 -13.49 13.45
N ARG A 193 -5.13 -14.66 13.25
CA ARG A 193 -4.40 -14.97 12.01
C ARG A 193 -5.38 -15.06 10.84
N ILE A 194 -5.25 -14.16 9.87
CA ILE A 194 -6.09 -14.13 8.67
C ILE A 194 -5.43 -14.91 7.54
N VAL A 195 -4.14 -14.68 7.33
CA VAL A 195 -3.37 -15.31 6.25
C VAL A 195 -1.97 -15.64 6.75
N LYS A 196 -1.46 -16.81 6.38
CA LYS A 196 -0.04 -17.16 6.48
C LYS A 196 0.43 -17.70 5.15
N ALA A 197 1.51 -17.15 4.61
CA ALA A 197 2.12 -17.58 3.37
C ALA A 197 3.59 -17.98 3.62
N VAL A 198 3.96 -19.18 3.20
CA VAL A 198 5.33 -19.69 3.30
C VAL A 198 5.75 -20.18 1.92
N GLY A 199 6.91 -19.73 1.46
CA GLY A 199 7.51 -20.09 0.18
C GLY A 199 8.96 -20.52 0.35
N SER A 200 9.40 -21.49 -0.45
CA SER A 200 10.79 -21.95 -0.50
C SER A 200 11.19 -22.29 -1.92
N ALA A 201 12.46 -22.11 -2.26
CA ALA A 201 13.04 -22.34 -3.59
C ALA A 201 14.43 -22.97 -3.47
N ASN A 202 14.56 -24.25 -3.77
CA ASN A 202 15.82 -24.99 -3.66
C ASN A 202 16.47 -25.18 -5.03
N TYR A 203 17.72 -24.73 -5.19
CA TYR A 203 18.45 -24.92 -6.45
C TYR A 203 18.92 -26.36 -6.63
N ILE A 204 18.58 -26.97 -7.77
CA ILE A 204 19.00 -28.33 -8.14
C ILE A 204 20.14 -28.22 -9.15
N ARG A 205 21.37 -28.45 -8.68
CA ARG A 205 22.60 -28.26 -9.45
C ARG A 205 22.64 -29.06 -10.76
N ASN A 206 22.23 -30.32 -10.72
CA ASN A 206 22.25 -31.22 -11.88
C ASN A 206 21.28 -30.79 -12.99
N LEU A 207 20.23 -30.04 -12.65
CA LEU A 207 19.23 -29.56 -13.60
C LEU A 207 19.37 -28.08 -13.92
N GLN A 208 20.23 -27.36 -13.20
CA GLN A 208 20.36 -25.90 -13.25
C GLN A 208 19.01 -25.17 -13.10
N LYS A 209 18.12 -25.69 -12.24
CA LYS A 209 16.75 -25.19 -12.05
C LYS A 209 16.38 -25.16 -10.57
N HIS A 210 15.37 -24.37 -10.20
CA HIS A 210 14.85 -24.29 -8.84
C HIS A 210 13.63 -25.18 -8.64
N ASN A 211 13.57 -25.92 -7.53
CA ASN A 211 12.36 -26.54 -7.01
C ASN A 211 11.68 -25.55 -6.07
N CYS A 212 10.44 -25.16 -6.35
CA CYS A 212 9.72 -24.14 -5.59
C CYS A 212 8.50 -24.73 -4.92
N ASN A 213 8.29 -24.44 -3.63
CA ASN A 213 7.09 -24.80 -2.90
C ASN A 213 6.49 -23.54 -2.29
N MET A 214 5.17 -23.37 -2.38
CA MET A 214 4.42 -22.30 -1.78
C MET A 214 3.21 -22.87 -1.03
N MET A 215 2.97 -22.38 0.16
CA MET A 215 1.81 -22.71 0.99
C MET A 215 1.16 -21.41 1.43
N ILE A 216 -0.15 -21.30 1.23
CA ILE A 216 -0.98 -20.18 1.67
C ILE A 216 -2.07 -20.78 2.54
N ASP A 217 -2.12 -20.40 3.80
CA ASP A 217 -3.18 -20.78 4.73
C ASP A 217 -4.02 -19.56 5.09
N VAL A 218 -5.34 -19.73 5.03
CA VAL A 218 -6.34 -18.69 5.32
C VAL A 218 -7.29 -19.24 6.39
N PRO A 219 -6.89 -19.23 7.69
CA PRO A 219 -7.68 -19.81 8.78
C PRO A 219 -9.09 -19.25 8.88
N ALA A 220 -9.25 -17.95 8.57
CA ALA A 220 -10.55 -17.28 8.57
C ALA A 220 -11.55 -17.94 7.60
N LEU A 221 -11.06 -18.49 6.48
CA LEU A 221 -11.86 -19.21 5.50
C LEU A 221 -11.78 -20.73 5.66
N LYS A 222 -11.00 -21.22 6.65
CA LYS A 222 -10.65 -22.65 6.81
C LYS A 222 -10.20 -23.25 5.46
N MET A 223 -9.30 -22.53 4.79
CA MET A 223 -8.80 -22.84 3.46
C MET A 223 -7.28 -22.84 3.46
N SER A 224 -6.67 -23.84 2.82
CA SER A 224 -5.22 -23.88 2.60
C SER A 224 -4.92 -24.23 1.15
N THR A 225 -3.98 -23.54 0.52
CA THR A 225 -3.49 -23.79 -0.83
C THR A 225 -2.01 -24.14 -0.77
N GLU A 226 -1.60 -25.21 -1.43
CA GLU A 226 -0.21 -25.59 -1.63
C GLU A 226 0.08 -25.65 -3.13
N ILE A 227 1.22 -25.15 -3.57
CA ILE A 227 1.69 -25.19 -4.96
C ILE A 227 3.15 -25.66 -4.93
N ARG A 228 3.48 -26.68 -5.74
CA ARG A 228 4.83 -27.22 -5.88
C ARG A 228 5.24 -27.24 -7.33
N TYR A 229 6.35 -26.60 -7.65
CA TYR A 229 7.05 -26.66 -8.92
C TYR A 229 8.32 -27.49 -8.72
N LYS A 230 8.43 -28.60 -9.44
CA LYS A 230 9.57 -29.50 -9.36
C LYS A 230 10.18 -29.68 -10.75
N PRO A 231 11.40 -29.18 -11.00
CA PRO A 231 12.08 -29.44 -12.25
C PRO A 231 12.50 -30.90 -12.29
N ILE A 232 12.46 -31.47 -13.49
CA ILE A 232 12.86 -32.85 -13.80
C ILE A 232 13.76 -32.82 -15.04
N PRO A 233 14.52 -33.88 -15.34
CA PRO A 233 15.26 -33.97 -16.59
C PRO A 233 14.34 -33.66 -17.77
N GLN A 234 14.72 -32.65 -18.56
CA GLN A 234 14.01 -32.23 -19.77
C GLN A 234 12.52 -31.88 -19.57
N GLY A 235 12.15 -31.42 -18.37
CA GLY A 235 10.75 -31.16 -18.08
C GLY A 235 10.48 -30.37 -16.81
N VAL A 236 9.22 -30.43 -16.39
CA VAL A 236 8.68 -29.85 -15.15
C VAL A 236 7.48 -30.68 -14.66
N GLU A 237 7.36 -30.80 -13.35
CA GLU A 237 6.17 -31.23 -12.64
C GLU A 237 5.62 -30.04 -11.85
N LEU A 238 4.34 -29.71 -12.02
CA LEU A 238 3.63 -28.69 -11.25
C LEU A 238 2.44 -29.33 -10.58
N SER A 239 2.37 -29.25 -9.25
CA SER A 239 1.23 -29.74 -8.48
C SER A 239 0.66 -28.62 -7.62
N GLY A 240 -0.64 -28.69 -7.36
CA GLY A 240 -1.37 -27.76 -6.53
C GLY A 240 -2.43 -28.49 -5.73
N VAL A 241 -2.63 -28.11 -4.47
CA VAL A 241 -3.66 -28.67 -3.59
C VAL A 241 -4.39 -27.51 -2.94
N VAL A 242 -5.70 -27.42 -3.14
CA VAL A 242 -6.56 -26.45 -2.47
C VAL A 242 -7.51 -27.21 -1.54
N ASN A 243 -7.31 -27.07 -0.24
CA ASN A 243 -8.18 -27.63 0.78
C ASN A 243 -9.13 -26.56 1.29
N THR A 244 -10.39 -26.94 1.44
CA THR A 244 -11.43 -26.19 2.16
C THR A 244 -12.08 -27.14 3.17
N VAL A 245 -12.95 -26.63 4.04
CA VAL A 245 -13.74 -27.46 4.98
C VAL A 245 -14.44 -28.63 4.29
N LYS A 246 -14.95 -28.41 3.07
CA LYS A 246 -15.85 -29.35 2.39
C LYS A 246 -15.16 -30.17 1.30
N ARG A 247 -14.08 -29.66 0.73
CA ARG A 247 -13.50 -30.19 -0.52
C ARG A 247 -11.99 -30.00 -0.55
N SER A 248 -11.29 -31.00 -1.08
CA SER A 248 -9.92 -30.89 -1.60
C SER A 248 -10.01 -30.79 -3.11
N VAL A 249 -9.21 -29.93 -3.72
CA VAL A 249 -9.02 -29.87 -5.18
C VAL A 249 -7.53 -30.04 -5.44
N ASN A 250 -7.16 -31.13 -6.12
CA ASN A 250 -5.78 -31.46 -6.42
C ASN A 250 -5.55 -31.33 -7.91
N PHE A 251 -4.57 -30.52 -8.29
CA PHE A 251 -4.06 -30.39 -9.64
C PHE A 251 -2.65 -30.99 -9.68
N ASN A 252 -2.35 -31.78 -10.69
CA ASN A 252 -0.99 -32.17 -11.00
C ASN A 252 -0.81 -32.15 -12.52
N THR A 253 0.24 -31.53 -13.01
CA THR A 253 0.66 -31.56 -14.40
C THR A 253 2.13 -31.94 -14.51
N LEU A 254 2.42 -32.84 -15.43
CA LEU A 254 3.76 -33.27 -15.81
C LEU A 254 3.98 -32.85 -17.27
N TYR A 255 5.13 -32.26 -17.55
CA TYR A 255 5.61 -32.00 -18.90
C TYR A 255 7.04 -32.50 -19.00
N GLN A 256 7.33 -33.38 -19.96
CA GLN A 256 8.67 -33.85 -20.30
C GLN A 256 8.83 -33.86 -21.82
N GLY A 257 9.93 -33.31 -22.32
CA GLY A 257 10.19 -33.22 -23.75
C GLY A 257 11.67 -33.43 -24.07
N ASN A 258 11.96 -34.52 -24.78
CA ASN A 258 13.28 -34.89 -25.29
C ASN A 258 13.24 -34.91 -26.81
N GLN A 259 14.41 -34.99 -27.46
CA GLN A 259 14.47 -35.35 -28.88
C GLN A 259 13.78 -36.71 -29.06
N GLY A 260 12.68 -36.71 -29.81
CA GLY A 260 11.87 -37.89 -30.11
C GLY A 260 10.84 -38.31 -29.06
N ASN A 261 10.85 -37.78 -27.82
CA ASN A 261 9.88 -38.19 -26.80
C ASN A 261 9.19 -36.99 -26.14
N PHE A 262 7.88 -37.07 -25.99
CA PHE A 262 7.07 -36.06 -25.34
C PHE A 262 6.05 -36.71 -24.41
N VAL A 263 5.89 -36.17 -23.22
CA VAL A 263 4.85 -36.55 -22.26
C VAL A 263 4.23 -35.28 -21.68
N ASN A 264 2.92 -35.13 -21.80
CA ASN A 264 2.14 -34.17 -21.03
C ASN A 264 0.94 -34.85 -20.38
N ALA A 265 0.93 -34.91 -19.06
CA ALA A 265 -0.18 -35.49 -18.31
C ALA A 265 -0.69 -34.47 -17.30
N ALA A 266 -2.00 -34.35 -17.14
CA ALA A 266 -2.59 -33.55 -16.08
C ALA A 266 -3.73 -34.30 -15.38
N SER A 267 -3.92 -34.05 -14.09
CA SER A 267 -5.03 -34.58 -13.31
C SER A 267 -5.63 -33.48 -12.44
N LEU A 268 -6.96 -33.45 -12.36
CA LEU A 268 -7.76 -32.62 -11.50
C LEU A 268 -8.69 -33.53 -10.68
N LYS A 269 -8.42 -33.66 -9.39
CA LYS A 269 -9.26 -34.43 -8.45
C LYS A 269 -10.02 -33.47 -7.56
N TRP A 270 -11.30 -33.72 -7.30
CA TRP A 270 -12.08 -32.94 -6.33
C TRP A 270 -12.89 -33.84 -5.39
N GLY A 271 -13.21 -33.33 -4.19
CA GLY A 271 -14.03 -34.04 -3.19
C GLY A 271 -13.22 -34.73 -2.07
N GLN A 272 -13.90 -35.50 -1.22
CA GLN A 272 -13.31 -36.18 -0.04
C GLN A 272 -13.11 -37.70 -0.23
N GLY A 273 -13.31 -38.24 -1.44
CA GLY A 273 -13.30 -39.68 -1.68
C GLY A 273 -12.79 -40.10 -3.07
N ARG A 274 -12.83 -41.40 -3.34
CA ARG A 274 -12.47 -41.99 -4.64
C ARG A 274 -13.66 -41.85 -5.59
N GLY A 275 -13.56 -40.99 -6.61
CA GLY A 275 -14.56 -40.99 -7.69
C GLY A 275 -14.71 -39.71 -8.49
N GLN A 276 -14.09 -38.60 -8.12
CA GLN A 276 -14.23 -37.32 -8.80
C GLN A 276 -12.87 -36.85 -9.31
N GLU A 277 -12.43 -37.42 -10.44
CA GLU A 277 -11.19 -37.10 -11.12
C GLU A 277 -11.42 -36.93 -12.61
N VAL A 278 -10.83 -35.88 -13.18
CA VAL A 278 -10.60 -35.75 -14.61
C VAL A 278 -9.10 -35.73 -14.84
N SER A 279 -8.60 -36.55 -15.75
CA SER A 279 -7.19 -36.55 -16.10
C SER A 279 -7.00 -36.75 -17.59
N TYR A 280 -5.88 -36.28 -18.11
CA TYR A 280 -5.43 -36.63 -19.45
C TYR A 280 -3.95 -36.98 -19.45
N ASP A 281 -3.52 -37.75 -20.45
CA ASP A 281 -2.14 -38.18 -20.69
C ASP A 281 -1.90 -38.21 -22.19
N ILE A 282 -0.99 -37.36 -22.66
CA ILE A 282 -0.55 -37.26 -24.05
C ILE A 282 0.91 -37.70 -24.12
N ARG A 283 1.20 -38.71 -24.94
CA ARG A 283 2.54 -39.23 -25.15
C ARG A 283 2.85 -39.27 -26.64
N SER A 284 4.05 -38.84 -27.02
CA SER A 284 4.62 -39.07 -28.34
C SER A 284 5.95 -39.77 -28.16
N THR A 285 6.17 -40.87 -28.87
CA THR A 285 7.41 -41.64 -28.84
C THR A 285 7.90 -41.86 -30.25
N GLU A 286 9.12 -41.40 -30.51
CA GLU A 286 9.84 -41.66 -31.73
C GLU A 286 10.78 -42.84 -31.49
N SER A 287 10.71 -43.83 -32.37
CA SER A 287 11.64 -44.94 -32.40
C SER A 287 12.32 -44.99 -33.75
N GLN A 288 13.63 -45.24 -33.76
CA GLN A 288 14.41 -45.40 -34.97
C GLN A 288 14.96 -46.83 -35.00
N ARG A 289 14.58 -47.57 -36.02
CA ARG A 289 15.21 -48.85 -36.42
C ARG A 289 16.01 -48.59 -37.70
N ARG A 290 16.91 -49.50 -38.07
CA ARG A 290 17.95 -49.32 -39.12
C ARG A 290 17.47 -48.61 -40.40
N ASP A 291 16.23 -48.84 -40.82
CA ASP A 291 15.62 -48.35 -42.06
C ASP A 291 14.25 -47.67 -41.84
N LEU A 292 13.82 -47.51 -40.58
CA LEU A 292 12.47 -47.07 -40.26
C LEU A 292 12.44 -46.11 -39.07
N LYS A 293 11.90 -44.91 -39.29
CA LYS A 293 11.52 -43.96 -38.24
C LYS A 293 10.02 -44.13 -37.97
N SER A 294 9.65 -44.45 -36.74
CA SER A 294 8.25 -44.56 -36.32
C SER A 294 7.94 -43.53 -35.25
N THR A 295 6.82 -42.84 -35.37
CA THR A 295 6.27 -41.93 -34.37
C THR A 295 4.92 -42.43 -33.92
N ASP A 296 4.82 -42.75 -32.63
CA ASP A 296 3.60 -43.21 -31.98
C ASP A 296 3.08 -42.10 -31.06
N VAL A 297 1.83 -41.70 -31.26
CA VAL A 297 1.12 -40.72 -30.44
C VAL A 297 -0.04 -41.42 -29.74
N VAL A 298 -0.10 -41.29 -28.41
CA VAL A 298 -1.18 -41.81 -27.56
C VAL A 298 -1.77 -40.64 -26.78
N TYR A 299 -3.09 -40.48 -26.87
CA TYR A 299 -3.87 -39.55 -26.06
C TYR A 299 -4.89 -40.32 -25.25
N LYS A 300 -4.88 -40.15 -23.93
CA LYS A 300 -5.87 -40.75 -23.02
C LYS A 300 -6.54 -39.66 -22.20
N ALA A 301 -7.87 -39.65 -22.15
CA ALA A 301 -8.65 -38.79 -21.26
C ALA A 301 -9.51 -39.65 -20.34
N ASN A 302 -9.43 -39.42 -19.04
CA ASN A 302 -10.26 -40.08 -18.03
C ASN A 302 -11.19 -39.05 -17.41
N PHE A 303 -12.46 -39.42 -17.32
CA PHE A 303 -13.53 -38.69 -16.65
C PHE A 303 -14.09 -39.60 -15.53
N PRO A 304 -14.85 -39.04 -14.57
CA PRO A 304 -15.37 -39.82 -13.45
C PRO A 304 -16.11 -41.11 -13.82
N LEU A 305 -16.76 -41.15 -14.99
CA LEU A 305 -17.60 -42.25 -15.42
C LEU A 305 -17.09 -42.98 -16.67
N ARG A 306 -16.06 -42.46 -17.35
CA ARG A 306 -15.63 -42.96 -18.66
C ARG A 306 -14.21 -42.58 -18.98
N SER A 307 -13.55 -43.37 -19.83
CA SER A 307 -12.26 -43.02 -20.42
C SER A 307 -12.35 -43.05 -21.95
N PHE A 308 -11.51 -42.26 -22.59
CA PHE A 308 -11.31 -42.21 -24.03
C PHE A 308 -9.83 -42.37 -24.33
N GLU A 309 -9.49 -43.13 -25.37
CA GLU A 309 -8.11 -43.32 -25.81
C GLU A 309 -8.02 -43.22 -27.34
N LEU A 310 -7.11 -42.39 -27.82
CA LEU A 310 -6.79 -42.22 -29.23
C LEU A 310 -5.32 -42.62 -29.44
N ARG A 311 -5.07 -43.46 -30.44
CA ARG A 311 -3.72 -43.86 -30.84
C ARG A 311 -3.51 -43.56 -32.33
N SER A 312 -2.35 -43.04 -32.66
CA SER A 312 -1.91 -42.79 -34.03
C SER A 312 -0.45 -43.20 -34.17
N SER A 313 -0.12 -43.95 -35.22
CA SER A 313 1.25 -44.37 -35.53
C SER A 313 1.59 -43.98 -36.96
N LYS A 314 2.74 -43.36 -37.16
CA LYS A 314 3.27 -43.04 -38.50
C LYS A 314 4.65 -43.66 -38.63
N SER A 315 4.90 -44.40 -39.70
CA SER A 315 6.23 -44.95 -40.01
C SER A 315 6.71 -44.42 -41.35
N GLU A 316 7.96 -43.98 -41.40
CA GLU A 316 8.65 -43.48 -42.58
C GLU A 316 9.92 -44.31 -42.78
N ARG A 317 10.13 -44.83 -43.99
CA ARG A 317 11.40 -45.46 -44.34
C ARG A 317 12.45 -44.38 -44.59
N GLN A 318 13.63 -44.55 -44.00
CA GLN A 318 14.78 -43.65 -44.17
C GLN A 318 15.60 -44.02 -45.40
#